data_AF-A0A4C1UE30-F1
#
_entry.id   AF-A0A4C1UE30-F1
#
_cell.length_a   1.000
_cell.length_b   1.000
_cell.length_c   1.000
_cell.angle_alpha   90.00
_cell.angle_beta   90.00
_cell.angle_gamma   90.00
#
_symmetry.space_group_name_H-M   'P 1'
#
loop_
_entity.id
_entity.type
_entity.pdbx_description
1 polymer ?
#
loop_
_entity_poly.entity_id
_entity_poly.type
_entity_poly.pdbx_seq_one_letter_code
_entity_poly.pdbx_strand_id
1 'polypeptide(L)'
;MALFFNFKDDVLPVKHIFLYQHSSLNSNRSMWALILGPTKKAHIIVLDTVKTNQMPNMNVLYAAERTAKINSGTSDNELPGAELTWEVRVESEPRQVHRLIQRALQRYRDEHRGPTFIAVQTAVATPTLLSYVPDLSTFPMVSLHIRDSESLYGTLDWQRIGARAIVRHYLNLDSVMKLMIEQARYYHVPLGNIPADPAIFGADLFYARQLLKHNFVLWCSDLERPDLGGRESDDNRLVSEASELGACSHNASGAYGGVCVELGTDALAVCALLQAHHILQLEGTSVATSFGAQHTNIQDAMASTGYVEFVVQSIRNKELFHGIDITYKKCWSYLLWLDEANYAGVQEKLPEGLEEVGAAELPTTEGTTTQNNEEGSITMYWNLSEWLPAPVREQFAAAVVGFVSAAHVASDRLPALLAGEMSQRLFEITEKINTRMPVLRRADIPLQPGLRDDAFEEGTTPALLFVNSVCKILSLDTALEQEVMLLRRNLLRLIGVGEFSSLAEWREPSASCVLTEVICRVCNHCRDLDLCRDTLRTTRNDLQVCLCATCGTPYDNQQLEWRLTEALNRRAMAFTLQDLICTRCHQVKRENLSVVCECAGDFALMVPLTDINTQLTHIQKHCQIL
;
A
#
# COMPACT_ATOMS: atom_id res chain seq x y z
N MET A 1 27.40 -26.53 -5.59
CA MET A 1 27.98 -27.12 -4.35
C MET A 1 27.10 -26.66 -3.20
N ALA A 2 26.23 -27.53 -2.67
CA ALA A 2 25.34 -27.15 -1.58
C ALA A 2 26.17 -26.93 -0.30
N LEU A 3 26.17 -25.70 0.22
CA LEU A 3 26.89 -25.33 1.44
C LEU A 3 26.15 -25.86 2.68
N PHE A 4 26.23 -27.17 2.93
CA PHE A 4 25.78 -27.74 4.20
C PHE A 4 26.81 -27.41 5.30
N PHE A 5 26.75 -26.19 5.82
CA PHE A 5 27.34 -25.91 7.12
C PHE A 5 26.34 -26.37 8.18
N ASN A 6 26.58 -27.54 8.78
CA ASN A 6 25.98 -27.87 10.07
C ASN A 6 26.60 -26.92 11.10
N PHE A 7 26.03 -25.72 11.25
CA PHE A 7 26.37 -24.77 12.32
C PHE A 7 25.83 -25.28 13.66
N LYS A 8 26.14 -26.53 14.02
CA LYS A 8 25.70 -27.19 15.26
C LYS A 8 26.53 -26.79 16.48
N ASP A 9 27.70 -26.21 16.28
CA ASP A 9 28.59 -25.76 17.34
C ASP A 9 29.07 -24.33 17.04
N ASP A 10 29.41 -23.56 18.07
CA ASP A 10 29.99 -22.20 18.06
C ASP A 10 31.34 -22.09 17.33
N VAL A 11 31.42 -22.59 16.10
CA VAL A 11 32.63 -22.55 15.28
C VAL A 11 32.75 -21.15 14.67
N LEU A 12 33.82 -20.47 15.10
CA LEU A 12 34.42 -19.24 14.60
C LEU A 12 34.14 -18.94 13.11
N PRO A 13 34.01 -17.66 12.72
CA PRO A 13 33.47 -17.27 11.43
C PRO A 13 34.30 -17.85 10.29
N VAL A 14 33.63 -18.59 9.40
CA VAL A 14 34.22 -19.03 8.14
C VAL A 14 34.75 -17.79 7.41
N LYS A 15 36.00 -17.88 6.95
CA LYS A 15 36.64 -16.80 6.20
C LYS A 15 35.76 -16.43 5.02
N HIS A 16 35.60 -15.13 4.78
CA HIS A 16 34.76 -14.65 3.70
C HIS A 16 35.47 -13.58 2.86
N ILE A 17 35.10 -13.54 1.59
CA ILE A 17 35.44 -12.48 0.65
C ILE A 17 34.16 -11.71 0.35
N PHE A 18 34.22 -10.39 0.33
CA PHE A 18 33.09 -9.56 -0.03
C PHE A 18 33.24 -9.09 -1.48
N LEU A 19 32.24 -9.42 -2.31
CA LEU A 19 32.14 -8.95 -3.69
C LEU A 19 30.93 -8.03 -3.81
N TYR A 20 31.19 -6.77 -4.15
CA TYR A 20 30.17 -5.77 -4.42
C TYR A 20 30.18 -5.36 -5.89
N GLN A 21 29.00 -5.19 -6.48
CA GLN A 21 28.82 -4.59 -7.79
C GLN A 21 27.52 -3.81 -7.87
N HIS A 22 27.60 -2.59 -8.39
CA HIS A 22 26.44 -1.80 -8.79
C HIS A 22 26.73 -1.08 -10.11
N SER A 23 25.69 -0.94 -10.94
CA SER A 23 25.75 -0.28 -12.24
C SER A 23 24.60 0.71 -12.37
N SER A 24 24.86 1.82 -13.04
CA SER A 24 23.81 2.75 -13.44
C SER A 24 22.92 2.13 -14.54
N LEU A 25 21.61 2.38 -14.52
CA LEU A 25 20.68 1.91 -15.57
C LEU A 25 20.89 2.63 -16.91
N ASN A 26 21.16 3.94 -16.84
CA ASN A 26 21.18 4.81 -18.03
C ASN A 26 22.60 5.08 -18.56
N SER A 27 23.63 4.45 -17.97
CA SER A 27 25.01 4.67 -18.38
C SER A 27 25.88 3.43 -18.16
N ASN A 28 27.02 3.36 -18.85
CA ASN A 28 28.01 2.29 -18.66
C ASN A 28 28.83 2.43 -17.36
N ARG A 29 28.42 3.32 -16.45
CA ARG A 29 29.10 3.53 -15.17
C ARG A 29 28.81 2.37 -14.24
N SER A 30 29.85 1.73 -13.74
CA SER A 30 29.72 0.71 -12.69
C SER A 30 30.88 0.77 -11.72
N MET A 31 30.63 0.31 -10.50
CA MET A 31 31.67 0.18 -9.50
C MET A 31 31.69 -1.24 -8.96
N TRP A 32 32.89 -1.79 -8.87
CA TRP A 32 33.15 -3.13 -8.36
C TRP A 32 34.08 -3.05 -7.17
N ALA A 33 33.81 -3.83 -6.14
CA ALA A 33 34.74 -4.00 -5.03
C ALA A 33 34.92 -5.47 -4.68
N LEU A 34 36.17 -5.88 -4.51
CA LEU A 34 36.55 -7.19 -3.99
C LEU A 34 37.37 -6.98 -2.72
N ILE A 35 36.78 -7.24 -1.56
CA ILE A 35 37.43 -7.09 -0.27
C ILE A 35 37.79 -8.48 0.26
N LEU A 36 39.08 -8.75 0.30
CA LEU A 36 39.69 -9.96 0.81
C LEU A 36 39.96 -9.79 2.31
N GLY A 37 38.92 -9.96 3.13
CA GLY A 37 39.00 -9.81 4.59
C GLY A 37 40.20 -10.53 5.23
N PRO A 38 40.46 -11.81 4.91
CA PRO A 38 41.56 -12.57 5.52
C PRO A 38 42.97 -12.06 5.21
N THR A 39 43.16 -11.36 4.09
CA THR A 39 44.47 -10.75 3.71
C THR A 39 44.48 -9.24 3.92
N LYS A 40 43.39 -8.66 4.43
CA LYS A 40 43.18 -7.22 4.64
C LYS A 40 43.44 -6.39 3.38
N LYS A 41 43.12 -6.93 2.20
CA LYS A 41 43.28 -6.25 0.89
C LYS A 41 41.93 -5.95 0.28
N ALA A 42 41.75 -4.75 -0.25
CA ALA A 42 40.53 -4.32 -0.92
C ALA A 42 40.86 -3.79 -2.32
N HIS A 43 40.26 -4.38 -3.34
CA HIS A 43 40.37 -3.92 -4.72
C HIS A 43 39.08 -3.20 -5.10
N ILE A 44 39.17 -1.91 -5.47
CA ILE A 44 38.05 -1.15 -6.02
C ILE A 44 38.35 -0.86 -7.48
N ILE A 45 37.41 -1.20 -8.36
CA ILE A 45 37.52 -0.98 -9.79
C ILE A 45 36.33 -0.14 -10.24
N VAL A 46 36.62 1.05 -10.74
CA VAL A 46 35.64 1.98 -11.31
C VAL A 46 35.62 1.75 -12.82
N LEU A 47 34.45 1.46 -13.37
CA LEU A 47 34.21 1.41 -14.81
C LEU A 47 33.55 2.72 -15.24
N ASP A 48 34.23 3.47 -16.09
CA ASP A 48 33.68 4.68 -16.71
C ASP A 48 34.22 4.83 -18.14
N THR A 49 33.41 5.44 -19.00
CA THR A 49 33.78 5.78 -20.39
C THR A 49 35.04 6.64 -20.47
N VAL A 50 35.25 7.50 -19.46
CA VAL A 50 36.44 8.34 -19.34
C VAL A 50 37.21 7.93 -18.08
N LYS A 51 38.53 7.76 -18.19
CA LYS A 51 39.41 7.39 -17.06
C LYS A 51 39.65 8.58 -16.11
N THR A 52 38.60 9.21 -15.61
CA THR A 52 38.67 10.24 -14.56
C THR A 52 38.60 9.58 -13.19
N ASN A 53 39.61 9.83 -12.35
CA ASN A 53 39.65 9.34 -10.98
C ASN A 53 39.20 10.45 -10.02
N GLN A 54 37.97 10.33 -9.50
CA GLN A 54 37.39 11.20 -8.47
C GLN A 54 37.21 10.45 -7.14
N MET A 55 37.93 9.34 -6.96
CA MET A 55 37.82 8.51 -5.76
C MET A 55 38.38 9.25 -4.54
N PRO A 56 37.68 9.18 -3.39
CA PRO A 56 38.18 9.73 -2.14
C PRO A 56 39.38 8.93 -1.62
N ASN A 57 40.10 9.50 -0.65
CA ASN A 57 41.08 8.73 0.11
C ASN A 57 40.36 7.64 0.92
N MET A 58 40.50 6.39 0.50
CA MET A 58 39.77 5.26 1.07
C MET A 58 40.11 4.98 2.53
N ASN A 59 41.35 5.24 2.98
CA ASN A 59 41.71 5.08 4.40
C ASN A 59 40.95 6.09 5.28
N VAL A 60 40.88 7.34 4.83
CA VAL A 60 40.15 8.40 5.53
C VAL A 60 38.66 8.13 5.52
N LEU A 61 38.10 7.71 4.38
CA LEU A 61 36.69 7.38 4.26
C LEU A 61 36.31 6.18 5.14
N TYR A 62 37.11 5.11 5.12
CA TYR A 62 36.88 3.91 5.92
C TYR A 62 36.91 4.23 7.41
N ALA A 63 37.93 4.96 7.87
CA ALA A 63 38.02 5.39 9.26
C ALA A 63 36.83 6.28 9.67
N ALA A 64 36.42 7.23 8.81
CA ALA A 64 35.31 8.13 9.10
C ALA A 64 33.97 7.39 9.23
N GLU A 65 33.63 6.50 8.28
CA GLU A 65 32.39 5.72 8.34
C GLU A 65 32.42 4.69 9.48
N ARG A 66 33.59 4.12 9.80
CA ARG A 66 33.77 3.21 10.96
C ARG A 66 33.51 3.95 12.28
N THR A 67 34.11 5.12 12.49
CA THR A 67 33.86 5.95 13.68
C THR A 67 32.42 6.40 13.77
N ALA A 68 31.79 6.77 12.63
CA ALA A 68 30.37 7.12 12.61
C ALA A 68 29.50 5.95 13.09
N LYS A 69 29.80 4.73 12.66
CA LYS A 69 29.05 3.53 13.06
C LYS A 69 29.25 3.16 14.54
N ILE A 70 30.46 3.36 15.08
CA ILE A 70 30.72 3.22 16.51
C ILE A 70 29.91 4.25 17.32
N ASN A 71 29.87 5.50 16.85
CA ASN A 71 29.08 6.56 17.48
C ASN A 71 27.56 6.28 17.41
N SER A 72 27.11 5.48 16.44
CA SER A 72 25.72 4.99 16.35
C SER A 72 25.41 3.80 17.26
N GLY A 73 26.37 3.35 18.09
CA GLY A 73 26.15 2.31 19.12
C GLY A 73 26.63 0.91 18.77
N THR A 74 27.33 0.70 17.65
CA THR A 74 27.93 -0.61 17.32
C THR A 74 29.27 -0.79 18.05
N SER A 75 29.50 -1.99 18.62
CA SER A 75 30.76 -2.28 19.29
C SER A 75 31.93 -2.46 18.30
N ASP A 76 33.15 -2.10 18.72
CA ASP A 76 34.34 -2.17 17.86
C ASP A 76 34.65 -3.60 17.38
N ASN A 77 34.33 -4.60 18.20
CA ASN A 77 34.58 -6.02 17.95
C ASN A 77 33.64 -6.63 16.90
N GLU A 78 32.52 -5.99 16.61
CA GLU A 78 31.54 -6.44 15.61
C GLU A 78 31.79 -5.86 14.22
N LEU A 79 32.79 -4.98 14.11
CA LEU A 79 33.17 -4.36 12.86
C LEU A 79 34.35 -5.08 12.24
N PRO A 80 34.44 -5.11 10.90
CA PRO A 80 35.64 -5.55 10.22
C PRO A 80 36.89 -4.79 10.70
N GLY A 81 38.04 -5.43 10.59
CA GLY A 81 39.32 -4.92 11.12
C GLY A 81 39.61 -3.45 10.74
N ALA A 82 40.29 -2.73 11.64
CA ALA A 82 40.50 -1.28 11.54
C ALA A 82 41.35 -0.84 10.34
N GLU A 83 42.14 -1.73 9.74
CA GLU A 83 43.05 -1.42 8.65
C GLU A 83 42.83 -2.32 7.43
N LEU A 84 42.73 -1.70 6.26
CA LEU A 84 42.63 -2.34 4.95
C LEU A 84 43.62 -1.67 3.99
N THR A 85 44.28 -2.48 3.15
CA THR A 85 45.11 -1.98 2.05
C THR A 85 44.24 -1.83 0.80
N TRP A 86 44.08 -0.59 0.31
CA TRP A 86 43.20 -0.29 -0.83
C TRP A 86 43.99 -0.17 -2.14
N GLU A 87 43.56 -0.91 -3.16
CA GLU A 87 44.00 -0.75 -4.53
C GLU A 87 42.83 -0.25 -5.38
N VAL A 88 42.91 1.01 -5.85
CA VAL A 88 41.88 1.63 -6.69
C VAL A 88 42.35 1.67 -8.14
N ARG A 89 41.52 1.18 -9.07
CA ARG A 89 41.78 1.23 -10.52
C ARG A 89 40.58 1.80 -11.27
N VAL A 90 40.84 2.59 -12.30
CA VAL A 90 39.81 3.13 -13.20
C VAL A 90 40.01 2.54 -14.58
N GLU A 91 38.99 1.82 -15.07
CA GLU A 91 39.01 1.15 -16.35
C GLU A 91 37.87 1.63 -17.24
N SER A 92 38.08 1.52 -18.55
CA SER A 92 37.10 1.91 -19.57
C SER A 92 36.46 0.72 -20.27
N GLU A 93 37.04 -0.48 -20.12
CA GLU A 93 36.55 -1.70 -20.76
C GLU A 93 36.08 -2.71 -19.71
N PRO A 94 34.84 -3.22 -19.78
CA PRO A 94 34.31 -4.18 -18.80
C PRO A 94 35.16 -5.45 -18.66
N ARG A 95 35.73 -5.93 -19.77
CA ARG A 95 36.58 -7.14 -19.78
C ARG A 95 37.83 -6.99 -18.90
N GLN A 96 38.36 -5.77 -18.77
CA GLN A 96 39.52 -5.50 -17.92
C GLN A 96 39.14 -5.59 -16.44
N VAL A 97 37.95 -5.10 -16.06
CA VAL A 97 37.40 -5.25 -14.71
C VAL A 97 37.30 -6.72 -14.31
N HIS A 98 36.68 -7.55 -15.17
CA HIS A 98 36.53 -8.98 -14.90
C HIS A 98 37.88 -9.69 -14.75
N ARG A 99 38.86 -9.39 -15.62
CA ARG A 99 40.22 -9.94 -15.54
C ARG A 99 40.94 -9.55 -14.25
N LEU A 100 40.75 -8.33 -13.75
CA LEU A 100 41.36 -7.87 -12.51
C LEU A 100 40.80 -8.61 -11.29
N ILE A 101 39.47 -8.76 -11.22
CA ILE A 101 38.80 -9.55 -10.18
C ILE A 101 39.28 -11.00 -10.24
N GLN A 102 39.30 -11.58 -11.44
CA GLN A 102 39.74 -12.96 -11.65
C GLN A 102 41.17 -13.19 -11.16
N ARG A 103 42.12 -12.30 -11.52
CA ARG A 103 43.51 -12.38 -11.05
C ARG A 103 43.64 -12.24 -9.54
N ALA A 104 42.83 -11.38 -8.91
CA ALA A 104 42.83 -11.21 -7.46
C ALA A 104 42.34 -12.48 -6.75
N LEU A 105 41.28 -13.10 -7.26
CA LEU A 105 40.75 -14.38 -6.75
C LEU A 105 41.74 -15.54 -6.95
N GLN A 106 42.37 -15.64 -8.12
CA GLN A 106 43.41 -16.65 -8.39
C GLN A 106 44.56 -16.52 -7.40
N ARG A 107 45.09 -15.31 -7.19
CA ARG A 107 46.15 -15.06 -6.21
C ARG A 107 45.74 -15.47 -4.80
N TYR A 108 44.52 -15.12 -4.38
CA TYR A 108 44.02 -15.50 -3.06
C TYR A 108 43.91 -17.03 -2.91
N ARG A 109 43.41 -17.72 -3.94
CA ARG A 109 43.33 -19.18 -3.98
C ARG A 109 44.72 -19.81 -3.86
N ASP A 110 45.67 -19.29 -4.63
CA ASP A 110 47.05 -19.79 -4.68
C ASP A 110 47.79 -19.55 -3.34
N GLU A 111 47.33 -18.63 -2.50
CA GLU A 111 47.81 -18.44 -1.11
C GLU A 111 47.30 -19.50 -0.11
N HIS A 112 46.42 -20.43 -0.51
CA HIS A 112 45.94 -21.57 0.29
C HIS A 112 45.45 -21.19 1.70
N ARG A 113 44.64 -20.13 1.82
CA ARG A 113 44.20 -19.56 3.11
C ARG A 113 43.11 -20.37 3.83
N GLY A 114 42.82 -21.59 3.41
CA GLY A 114 41.78 -22.46 3.98
C GLY A 114 40.40 -22.24 3.34
N PRO A 115 39.35 -22.87 3.90
CA PRO A 115 37.98 -22.76 3.39
C PRO A 115 37.46 -21.32 3.50
N THR A 116 37.07 -20.76 2.35
CA THR A 116 36.56 -19.39 2.23
C THR A 116 35.35 -19.38 1.31
N PHE A 117 34.31 -18.63 1.66
CA PHE A 117 33.17 -18.38 0.78
C PHE A 117 33.16 -16.91 0.31
N ILE A 118 32.37 -16.60 -0.71
CA ILE A 118 32.18 -15.25 -1.24
C ILE A 118 30.78 -14.77 -0.87
N ALA A 119 30.70 -13.68 -0.11
CA ALA A 119 29.49 -12.91 0.10
C ALA A 119 29.31 -11.96 -1.09
N VAL A 120 28.25 -12.19 -1.88
CA VAL A 120 27.99 -11.56 -3.16
C VAL A 120 26.84 -10.57 -3.01
N GLN A 121 27.12 -9.29 -3.22
CA GLN A 121 26.14 -8.21 -3.28
C GLN A 121 26.21 -7.56 -4.66
N THR A 122 25.40 -8.04 -5.59
CA THR A 122 25.45 -7.61 -6.99
C THR A 122 24.04 -7.41 -7.53
N ALA A 123 23.87 -6.41 -8.41
CA ALA A 123 22.64 -6.25 -9.17
C ALA A 123 22.52 -7.29 -10.31
N VAL A 124 23.65 -7.88 -10.73
CA VAL A 124 23.71 -8.89 -11.79
C VAL A 124 23.39 -10.28 -11.24
N ALA A 125 22.59 -11.06 -11.99
CA ALA A 125 22.27 -12.44 -11.66
C ALA A 125 23.51 -13.34 -11.65
N THR A 126 23.52 -14.33 -10.75
CA THR A 126 24.67 -15.22 -10.53
C THR A 126 25.16 -15.97 -11.79
N PRO A 127 24.29 -16.52 -12.67
CA PRO A 127 24.77 -17.18 -13.90
C PRO A 127 25.53 -16.24 -14.83
N THR A 128 25.03 -15.00 -14.97
CA THR A 128 25.68 -13.96 -15.76
C THR A 128 27.01 -13.54 -15.14
N LEU A 129 27.08 -13.41 -13.81
CA LEU A 129 28.31 -13.11 -13.09
C LEU A 129 29.38 -14.21 -13.29
N LEU A 130 28.99 -15.48 -13.25
CA LEU A 130 29.87 -16.61 -13.53
C LEU A 130 30.39 -16.63 -14.97
N SER A 131 29.59 -16.15 -15.93
CA SER A 131 30.05 -16.00 -17.33
C SER A 131 31.14 -14.94 -17.46
N TYR A 132 31.11 -13.91 -16.61
CA TYR A 132 32.08 -12.82 -16.60
C TYR A 132 33.36 -13.18 -15.86
N VAL A 133 33.24 -13.84 -14.71
CA VAL A 133 34.37 -14.24 -13.85
C VAL A 133 34.20 -15.72 -13.47
N PRO A 134 34.66 -16.66 -14.31
CA PRO A 134 34.46 -18.10 -14.08
C PRO A 134 35.08 -18.61 -12.77
N ASP A 135 36.20 -18.03 -12.32
CA ASP A 135 36.87 -18.47 -11.09
C ASP A 135 36.04 -18.26 -9.82
N LEU A 136 34.95 -17.49 -9.88
CA LEU A 136 33.97 -17.41 -8.79
C LEU A 136 33.35 -18.77 -8.46
N SER A 137 33.20 -19.67 -9.44
CA SER A 137 32.65 -21.01 -9.20
C SER A 137 33.55 -21.91 -8.34
N THR A 138 34.82 -21.52 -8.15
CA THR A 138 35.75 -22.27 -7.29
C THR A 138 35.51 -22.02 -5.81
N PHE A 139 34.75 -20.98 -5.47
CA PHE A 139 34.36 -20.66 -4.11
C PHE A 139 32.84 -20.86 -3.94
N PRO A 140 32.39 -21.31 -2.77
CA PRO A 140 30.98 -21.23 -2.45
C PRO A 140 30.51 -19.77 -2.38
N MET A 141 29.33 -19.48 -2.95
CA MET A 141 28.78 -18.13 -3.00
C MET A 141 27.53 -18.02 -2.12
N VAL A 142 27.41 -16.91 -1.40
CA VAL A 142 26.23 -16.53 -0.60
C VAL A 142 25.77 -15.16 -1.09
N SER A 143 24.55 -15.06 -1.60
CA SER A 143 24.01 -13.78 -2.06
C SER A 143 23.37 -13.03 -0.89
N LEU A 144 23.76 -11.78 -0.66
CA LEU A 144 23.27 -10.98 0.48
C LEU A 144 21.90 -10.34 0.21
N HIS A 145 21.40 -10.39 -1.03
CA HIS A 145 20.10 -9.84 -1.47
C HIS A 145 19.81 -8.36 -1.14
N ILE A 146 20.80 -7.61 -0.67
CA ILE A 146 20.71 -6.16 -0.43
C ILE A 146 20.93 -5.42 -1.75
N ARG A 147 20.01 -4.52 -2.10
CA ARG A 147 20.10 -3.68 -3.30
C ARG A 147 20.27 -2.21 -2.92
N ASP A 148 21.14 -1.53 -3.65
CA ASP A 148 21.26 -0.07 -3.60
C ASP A 148 20.17 0.60 -4.45
N SER A 149 19.90 1.87 -4.14
CA SER A 149 19.03 2.72 -4.97
C SER A 149 19.53 2.78 -6.41
N GLU A 150 18.62 2.64 -7.36
CA GLU A 150 18.90 2.76 -8.80
C GLU A 150 19.50 4.11 -9.20
N SER A 151 19.18 5.16 -8.42
CA SER A 151 19.67 6.52 -8.63
C SER A 151 21.04 6.80 -7.99
N LEU A 152 21.70 5.80 -7.37
CA LEU A 152 22.93 5.99 -6.60
C LEU A 152 24.03 6.72 -7.40
N TYR A 153 24.11 6.49 -8.70
CA TYR A 153 25.12 7.10 -9.60
C TYR A 153 24.57 8.25 -10.47
N GLY A 154 23.44 8.84 -10.08
CA GLY A 154 22.82 9.95 -10.82
C GLY A 154 23.54 11.29 -10.70
N THR A 155 24.32 11.50 -9.64
CA THR A 155 25.03 12.77 -9.40
C THR A 155 26.41 12.83 -10.07
N LEU A 156 26.98 14.03 -10.19
CA LEU A 156 28.32 14.21 -10.77
C LEU A 156 29.43 13.60 -9.89
N ASP A 157 29.26 13.58 -8.57
CA ASP A 157 30.21 13.04 -7.58
C ASP A 157 29.96 11.55 -7.26
N TRP A 158 29.33 10.81 -8.18
CA TRP A 158 28.92 9.42 -8.00
C TRP A 158 30.04 8.48 -7.55
N GLN A 159 31.31 8.73 -7.93
CA GLN A 159 32.43 7.90 -7.51
C GLN A 159 32.65 7.96 -5.99
N ARG A 160 32.46 9.14 -5.37
CA ARG A 160 32.55 9.33 -3.92
C ARG A 160 31.38 8.69 -3.20
N ILE A 161 30.17 8.83 -3.76
CA ILE A 161 28.95 8.22 -3.21
C ILE A 161 29.05 6.69 -3.27
N GLY A 162 29.48 6.12 -4.39
CA GLY A 162 29.70 4.68 -4.57
C GLY A 162 30.76 4.13 -3.63
N ALA A 163 31.89 4.83 -3.47
CA ALA A 163 32.93 4.45 -2.50
C ALA A 163 32.40 4.40 -1.06
N ARG A 164 31.57 5.38 -0.67
CA ARG A 164 30.90 5.40 0.64
C ARG A 164 29.91 4.25 0.78
N ALA A 165 29.14 3.93 -0.26
CA ALA A 165 28.22 2.80 -0.25
C ALA A 165 28.95 1.47 -0.03
N ILE A 166 30.03 1.20 -0.77
CA ILE A 166 30.88 0.00 -0.60
C ILE A 166 31.35 -0.14 0.85
N VAL A 167 31.87 0.95 1.43
CA VAL A 167 32.37 0.94 2.82
C VAL A 167 31.24 0.64 3.80
N ARG A 168 30.08 1.28 3.65
CA ARG A 168 28.91 1.03 4.53
C ARG A 168 28.43 -0.41 4.45
N HIS A 169 28.32 -0.96 3.25
CA HIS A 169 27.91 -2.36 3.05
C HIS A 169 28.91 -3.33 3.67
N TYR A 170 30.22 -3.11 3.45
CA TYR A 170 31.24 -3.94 4.07
C TYR A 170 31.23 -3.86 5.60
N LEU A 171 31.05 -2.68 6.18
CA LEU A 171 30.92 -2.52 7.64
C LEU A 171 29.67 -3.22 8.20
N ASN A 172 28.61 -3.38 7.40
CA ASN A 172 27.37 -4.08 7.77
C ASN A 172 27.40 -5.59 7.47
N LEU A 173 28.46 -6.09 6.81
CA LEU A 173 28.52 -7.46 6.33
C LEU A 173 28.35 -8.48 7.46
N ASP A 174 29.09 -8.33 8.56
CA ASP A 174 29.05 -9.28 9.67
C ASP A 174 27.66 -9.34 10.34
N SER A 175 26.98 -8.19 10.47
CA SER A 175 25.60 -8.16 11.00
C SER A 175 24.60 -8.85 10.07
N VAL A 176 24.72 -8.62 8.75
CA VAL A 176 23.85 -9.27 7.76
C VAL A 176 24.09 -10.77 7.73
N MET A 177 25.35 -11.18 7.77
CA MET A 177 25.74 -12.60 7.80
C MET A 177 25.22 -13.32 9.04
N LYS A 178 25.30 -12.70 10.23
CA LYS A 178 24.72 -13.25 11.46
C LYS A 178 23.22 -13.52 11.30
N LEU A 179 22.46 -12.53 10.80
CA LEU A 179 21.03 -12.67 10.56
C LEU A 179 20.73 -13.80 9.55
N MET A 180 21.45 -13.86 8.43
CA MET A 180 21.25 -14.92 7.44
C MET A 180 21.60 -16.31 7.99
N ILE A 181 22.62 -16.43 8.84
CA ILE A 181 22.98 -17.70 9.49
C ILE A 181 21.87 -18.15 10.45
N GLU A 182 21.29 -17.22 11.23
CA GLU A 182 20.15 -17.51 12.11
C GLU A 182 18.91 -17.97 11.31
N GLN A 183 18.62 -17.31 10.19
CA GLN A 183 17.55 -17.72 9.27
C GLN A 183 17.81 -19.11 8.68
N ALA A 184 19.03 -19.39 8.19
CA ALA A 184 19.40 -20.72 7.67
C ALA A 184 19.22 -21.82 8.74
N ARG A 185 19.63 -21.52 9.98
CA ARG A 185 19.48 -22.43 11.12
C ARG A 185 18.01 -22.72 11.41
N TYR A 186 17.17 -21.69 11.43
CA TYR A 186 15.72 -21.81 11.66
C TYR A 186 15.01 -22.60 10.56
N TYR A 187 15.30 -22.29 9.29
CA TYR A 187 14.71 -22.99 8.15
C TYR A 187 15.34 -24.36 7.87
N HIS A 188 16.46 -24.71 8.51
CA HIS A 188 17.24 -25.92 8.23
C HIS A 188 17.63 -26.02 6.75
N VAL A 189 18.18 -24.94 6.20
CA VAL A 189 18.68 -24.88 4.81
C VAL A 189 20.12 -24.38 4.77
N PRO A 190 20.90 -24.77 3.74
CA PRO A 190 22.18 -24.15 3.44
C PRO A 190 22.10 -22.62 3.34
N LEU A 191 23.07 -21.91 3.90
CA LEU A 191 23.15 -20.45 3.87
C LEU A 191 23.08 -19.86 2.45
N GLY A 192 23.72 -20.52 1.47
CA GLY A 192 23.70 -20.09 0.07
C GLY A 192 22.36 -20.30 -0.65
N ASN A 193 21.40 -20.98 -0.02
CA ASN A 193 20.09 -21.28 -0.57
C ASN A 193 18.98 -20.37 -0.02
N ILE A 194 19.30 -19.44 0.89
CA ILE A 194 18.33 -18.46 1.37
C ILE A 194 18.04 -17.47 0.24
N PRO A 195 16.77 -17.30 -0.19
CA PRO A 195 16.39 -16.34 -1.22
C PRO A 195 16.27 -14.92 -0.66
N ALA A 196 15.92 -13.97 -1.54
CA ALA A 196 15.77 -12.56 -1.17
C ALA A 196 14.59 -12.31 -0.21
N ASP A 197 13.55 -13.15 -0.25
CA ASP A 197 12.44 -13.15 0.69
C ASP A 197 12.46 -14.45 1.52
N PRO A 198 13.12 -14.45 2.70
CA PRO A 198 13.19 -15.62 3.55
C PRO A 198 11.82 -15.99 4.16
N ALA A 199 10.90 -15.04 4.31
CA ALA A 199 9.62 -15.25 4.99
C ALA A 199 8.68 -16.12 4.14
N ILE A 200 8.49 -15.74 2.87
CA ILE A 200 7.69 -16.53 1.92
C ILE A 200 8.32 -17.91 1.72
N PHE A 201 9.63 -17.95 1.49
CA PHE A 201 10.36 -19.21 1.34
C PHE A 201 10.24 -20.12 2.56
N GLY A 202 10.29 -19.55 3.76
CA GLY A 202 10.09 -20.28 5.01
C GLY A 202 8.70 -20.90 5.09
N ALA A 203 7.66 -20.15 4.73
CA ALA A 203 6.28 -20.62 4.70
C ALA A 203 6.13 -21.79 3.71
N ASP A 204 6.62 -21.63 2.48
CA ASP A 204 6.58 -22.68 1.44
C ASP A 204 7.34 -23.93 1.88
N LEU A 205 8.53 -23.75 2.44
CA LEU A 205 9.38 -24.85 2.90
C LEU A 205 8.72 -25.64 4.02
N PHE A 206 8.16 -24.97 5.02
CA PHE A 206 7.48 -25.65 6.12
C PHE A 206 6.19 -26.32 5.65
N TYR A 207 5.42 -25.66 4.78
CA TYR A 207 4.22 -26.24 4.20
C TYR A 207 4.54 -27.50 3.39
N ALA A 208 5.53 -27.44 2.48
CA ALA A 208 5.99 -28.58 1.70
C ALA A 208 6.50 -29.73 2.58
N ARG A 209 7.26 -29.44 3.65
CA ARG A 209 7.69 -30.47 4.61
C ARG A 209 6.51 -31.14 5.31
N GLN A 210 5.48 -30.37 5.64
CA GLN A 210 4.28 -30.89 6.28
C GLN A 210 3.48 -31.76 5.30
N LEU A 211 3.33 -31.33 4.05
CA LEU A 211 2.72 -32.13 2.98
C LEU A 211 3.44 -33.47 2.80
N LEU A 212 4.77 -33.46 2.68
CA LEU A 212 5.58 -34.69 2.58
C LEU A 212 5.42 -35.60 3.80
N LYS A 213 5.46 -35.03 5.01
CA LYS A 213 5.29 -35.79 6.26
C LYS A 213 3.93 -36.50 6.32
N HIS A 214 2.90 -35.91 5.71
CA HIS A 214 1.55 -36.48 5.65
C HIS A 214 1.23 -37.18 4.31
N ASN A 215 2.24 -37.43 3.47
CA ASN A 215 2.12 -38.11 2.16
C ASN A 215 1.16 -37.41 1.17
N PHE A 216 1.08 -36.07 1.20
CA PHE A 216 0.44 -35.29 0.16
C PHE A 216 1.36 -35.07 -1.04
N VAL A 217 0.77 -34.80 -2.20
CA VAL A 217 1.49 -34.42 -3.42
C VAL A 217 2.01 -32.99 -3.27
N LEU A 218 3.24 -32.76 -3.70
CA LEU A 218 3.82 -31.42 -3.75
C LEU A 218 3.36 -30.69 -5.01
N TRP A 219 3.19 -29.39 -4.87
CA TRP A 219 3.09 -28.49 -6.02
C TRP A 219 4.41 -28.49 -6.79
N CYS A 220 4.38 -28.81 -8.08
CA CYS A 220 5.59 -28.94 -8.90
C CYS A 220 5.74 -27.80 -9.93
N SER A 221 4.73 -26.92 -10.04
CA SER A 221 4.73 -25.81 -11.00
C SER A 221 5.42 -24.57 -10.43
N ASP A 222 6.33 -23.98 -11.20
CA ASP A 222 6.93 -22.66 -10.91
C ASP A 222 5.98 -21.48 -11.27
N LEU A 223 4.76 -21.77 -11.73
CA LEU A 223 3.76 -20.78 -12.10
C LEU A 223 2.87 -20.44 -10.90
N GLU A 224 2.27 -19.24 -10.94
CA GLU A 224 1.24 -18.78 -9.99
C GLU A 224 -0.11 -19.52 -10.17
N ARG A 225 -0.22 -20.40 -11.18
CA ARG A 225 -1.43 -21.18 -11.46
C ARG A 225 -1.43 -22.52 -10.76
N PRO A 226 -2.61 -23.07 -10.41
CA PRO A 226 -2.73 -24.39 -9.83
C PRO A 226 -2.10 -25.49 -10.68
N ASP A 227 -1.34 -26.36 -10.04
CA ASP A 227 -0.79 -27.57 -10.69
C ASP A 227 -1.91 -28.60 -10.86
N LEU A 228 -2.66 -28.47 -11.96
CA LEU A 228 -3.78 -29.32 -12.32
C LEU A 228 -3.38 -30.43 -13.32
N GLY A 229 -2.09 -30.72 -13.45
CA GLY A 229 -1.58 -31.79 -14.32
C GLY A 229 -1.75 -31.51 -15.81
N GLY A 230 -1.53 -30.27 -16.26
CA GLY A 230 -1.59 -29.86 -17.67
C GLY A 230 -2.91 -29.23 -18.11
N ARG A 231 -3.81 -28.92 -17.18
CA ARG A 231 -5.12 -28.27 -17.42
C ARG A 231 -5.18 -26.84 -16.86
N GLU A 232 -4.08 -26.36 -16.31
CA GLU A 232 -3.96 -25.05 -15.69
C GLU A 232 -4.19 -23.90 -16.68
N SER A 233 -3.94 -24.10 -17.98
CA SER A 233 -4.23 -23.10 -19.01
C SER A 233 -5.72 -22.90 -19.24
N ASP A 234 -6.51 -23.95 -19.04
CA ASP A 234 -7.92 -24.01 -19.42
C ASP A 234 -8.84 -23.64 -18.26
N ASP A 235 -8.34 -23.75 -17.02
CA ASP A 235 -9.08 -23.40 -15.81
C ASP A 235 -8.97 -21.91 -15.49
N ASN A 236 -9.92 -21.12 -16.01
CA ASN A 236 -10.04 -19.70 -15.73
C ASN A 236 -11.04 -19.38 -14.61
N ARG A 237 -11.53 -20.37 -13.85
CA ARG A 237 -12.46 -20.13 -12.73
C ARG A 237 -11.84 -19.23 -11.65
N LEU A 238 -10.57 -19.47 -11.32
CA LEU A 238 -9.79 -18.66 -10.37
C LEU A 238 -9.58 -17.22 -10.85
N VAL A 239 -9.59 -16.98 -12.16
CA VAL A 239 -9.47 -15.65 -12.77
C VAL A 239 -10.76 -14.84 -12.60
N SER A 240 -11.91 -15.52 -12.56
CA SER A 240 -13.24 -14.91 -12.41
C SER A 240 -13.61 -14.64 -10.94
N GLU A 241 -13.26 -15.55 -10.02
CA GLU A 241 -13.70 -15.51 -8.62
C GLU A 241 -13.01 -14.43 -7.76
N ALA A 242 -11.77 -14.04 -8.08
CA ALA A 242 -11.04 -13.06 -7.26
C ALA A 242 -11.70 -11.65 -7.24
N SER A 243 -12.60 -11.36 -8.19
CA SER A 243 -13.37 -10.11 -8.20
C SER A 243 -14.73 -10.22 -7.49
N GLU A 244 -15.14 -11.42 -7.06
CA GLU A 244 -16.39 -11.71 -6.33
C GLU A 244 -16.23 -11.74 -4.81
N LEU A 245 -15.01 -11.54 -4.29
CA LEU A 245 -14.82 -11.00 -2.94
C LEU A 245 -15.29 -9.54 -2.93
N GLY A 246 -16.59 -9.34 -3.19
CA GLY A 246 -17.27 -8.09 -2.94
C GLY A 246 -16.99 -7.77 -1.49
N ALA A 247 -16.29 -6.66 -1.25
CA ALA A 247 -16.08 -6.15 0.08
C ALA A 247 -17.41 -6.29 0.83
N CYS A 248 -17.39 -6.86 2.03
CA CYS A 248 -18.49 -6.71 2.98
C CYS A 248 -18.49 -5.23 3.46
N SER A 249 -18.49 -4.29 2.53
CA SER A 249 -18.49 -2.86 2.75
C SER A 249 -19.94 -2.46 2.92
N HIS A 250 -20.40 -2.50 4.16
CA HIS A 250 -21.66 -1.88 4.52
C HIS A 250 -21.41 -0.39 4.74
N ASN A 251 -21.71 0.43 3.73
CA ASN A 251 -21.67 1.87 3.88
C ASN A 251 -23.04 2.41 4.30
N ALA A 252 -23.18 2.81 5.56
CA ALA A 252 -24.35 3.49 6.07
C ALA A 252 -24.09 4.99 6.12
N SER A 253 -24.43 5.71 5.04
CA SER A 253 -24.31 7.17 5.00
C SER A 253 -25.31 7.82 5.95
N GLY A 254 -24.88 8.80 6.75
CA GLY A 254 -25.77 9.50 7.67
C GLY A 254 -25.03 10.47 8.61
N ALA A 255 -25.82 11.16 9.43
CA ALA A 255 -25.34 11.94 10.57
C ALA A 255 -25.49 11.15 11.87
N TYR A 256 -24.40 11.04 12.63
CA TYR A 256 -24.32 10.28 13.86
C TYR A 256 -23.96 11.21 15.02
N GLY A 257 -24.94 11.50 15.88
CA GLY A 257 -24.75 12.33 17.07
C GLY A 257 -24.31 11.56 18.32
N GLY A 258 -24.14 10.24 18.22
CA GLY A 258 -23.55 9.41 19.27
C GLY A 258 -22.05 9.21 19.06
N VAL A 259 -21.38 8.62 20.05
CA VAL A 259 -19.95 8.30 19.92
C VAL A 259 -19.72 7.28 18.81
N CYS A 260 -18.90 7.67 17.84
CA CYS A 260 -18.44 6.85 16.73
C CYS A 260 -16.96 6.54 16.94
N VAL A 261 -16.56 5.30 16.67
CA VAL A 261 -15.19 4.84 16.92
C VAL A 261 -14.67 4.10 15.69
N GLU A 262 -13.48 4.46 15.25
CA GLU A 262 -12.72 3.74 14.23
C GLU A 262 -11.90 2.64 14.91
N LEU A 263 -12.17 1.40 14.55
CA LEU A 263 -11.45 0.23 15.04
C LEU A 263 -10.51 -0.29 13.95
N GLY A 264 -9.23 -0.43 14.29
CA GLY A 264 -8.26 -1.15 13.46
C GLY A 264 -8.25 -2.62 13.86
N THR A 265 -8.32 -3.52 12.87
CA THR A 265 -8.23 -4.97 13.11
C THR A 265 -6.99 -5.53 12.44
N ASP A 266 -6.16 -6.25 13.19
CA ASP A 266 -4.98 -6.95 12.70
C ASP A 266 -5.12 -8.48 12.86
N ALA A 267 -4.31 -9.22 12.09
CA ALA A 267 -4.26 -10.68 12.10
C ALA A 267 -5.58 -11.41 11.71
N LEU A 268 -6.52 -10.73 11.04
CA LEU A 268 -7.80 -11.32 10.62
C LEU A 268 -7.62 -12.63 9.84
N ALA A 269 -6.72 -12.65 8.84
CA ALA A 269 -6.45 -13.84 8.02
C ALA A 269 -5.87 -15.01 8.85
N VAL A 270 -4.99 -14.71 9.81
CA VAL A 270 -4.40 -15.73 10.70
C VAL A 270 -5.47 -16.28 11.63
N CYS A 271 -6.31 -15.41 12.21
CA CYS A 271 -7.42 -15.85 13.06
C CYS A 271 -8.42 -16.70 12.27
N ALA A 272 -8.75 -16.31 11.04
CA ALA A 272 -9.63 -17.08 10.16
C ALA A 272 -9.07 -18.48 9.88
N LEU A 273 -7.76 -18.61 9.65
CA LEU A 273 -7.11 -19.92 9.47
C LEU A 273 -7.13 -20.77 10.75
N LEU A 274 -6.85 -20.18 11.91
CA LEU A 274 -6.88 -20.88 13.19
C LEU A 274 -8.30 -21.32 13.58
N GLN A 275 -9.30 -20.51 13.24
CA GLN A 275 -10.71 -20.75 13.55
C GLN A 275 -11.49 -21.37 12.39
N ALA A 276 -10.82 -21.81 11.32
CA ALA A 276 -11.46 -22.29 10.09
C ALA A 276 -12.50 -23.40 10.36
N HIS A 277 -12.22 -24.30 11.31
CA HIS A 277 -13.17 -25.34 11.70
C HIS A 277 -14.44 -24.78 12.32
N HIS A 278 -14.33 -23.77 13.17
CA HIS A 278 -15.47 -23.10 13.80
C HIS A 278 -16.27 -22.28 12.77
N ILE A 279 -15.59 -21.62 11.82
CA ILE A 279 -16.24 -20.88 10.72
C ILE A 279 -17.08 -21.83 9.86
N LEU A 280 -16.50 -22.95 9.41
CA LEU A 280 -17.21 -23.94 8.59
C LEU A 280 -18.43 -24.55 9.31
N GLN A 281 -18.31 -24.79 10.63
CA GLN A 281 -19.45 -25.25 11.44
C GLN A 281 -20.56 -24.20 11.50
N LEU A 282 -20.21 -22.93 11.71
CA LEU A 282 -21.17 -21.84 11.75
C LEU A 282 -21.85 -21.62 10.38
N GLU A 283 -21.09 -21.68 9.29
CA GLU A 283 -21.62 -21.62 7.92
C GLU A 283 -22.56 -22.79 7.62
N GLY A 284 -22.20 -24.01 8.04
CA GLY A 284 -23.05 -25.21 7.89
C GLY A 284 -24.33 -25.19 8.72
N THR A 285 -24.43 -24.31 9.72
CA THR A 285 -25.62 -24.10 10.57
C THR A 285 -26.50 -22.92 10.14
N SER A 286 -26.22 -22.27 9.01
CA SER A 286 -26.81 -20.96 8.70
C SER A 286 -28.15 -21.00 7.93
N VAL A 287 -29.24 -21.32 8.64
CA VAL A 287 -30.48 -20.51 8.54
C VAL A 287 -31.07 -20.43 9.95
N ALA A 288 -31.16 -19.21 10.48
CA ALA A 288 -31.72 -18.87 11.79
C ALA A 288 -30.83 -19.16 13.01
N THR A 289 -29.92 -18.24 13.31
CA THR A 289 -29.80 -17.51 14.58
C THR A 289 -28.41 -16.93 14.67
N SER A 290 -28.25 -15.61 14.55
CA SER A 290 -27.19 -14.81 15.19
C SER A 290 -26.94 -13.56 14.35
N PHE A 291 -27.77 -12.54 14.55
CA PHE A 291 -27.46 -11.09 14.44
C PHE A 291 -28.71 -10.25 14.74
N GLY A 292 -29.83 -10.87 15.12
CA GLY A 292 -30.87 -10.20 15.90
C GLY A 292 -30.44 -10.09 17.36
N ALA A 293 -29.45 -9.26 17.68
CA ALA A 293 -29.50 -8.61 18.98
C ALA A 293 -30.79 -7.77 18.94
N GLN A 294 -31.82 -8.21 19.65
CA GLN A 294 -32.93 -7.32 19.96
C GLN A 294 -32.28 -6.04 20.52
N HIS A 295 -32.54 -4.90 19.88
CA HIS A 295 -32.23 -3.60 20.45
C HIS A 295 -32.96 -3.54 21.79
N THR A 296 -32.32 -3.98 22.87
CA THR A 296 -32.72 -3.59 24.20
C THR A 296 -32.51 -2.07 24.22
N ASN A 297 -33.54 -1.35 24.63
CA ASN A 297 -33.44 0.09 24.84
C ASN A 297 -32.40 0.33 25.94
N ILE A 298 -31.14 0.50 25.56
CA ILE A 298 -30.04 0.88 26.45
C ILE A 298 -30.10 2.41 26.54
N GLN A 299 -31.06 2.92 27.31
CA GLN A 299 -31.08 4.31 27.76
C GLN A 299 -30.24 4.52 29.04
N ASP A 300 -29.66 3.46 29.63
CA ASP A 300 -29.00 3.50 30.95
C ASP A 300 -27.47 3.27 30.95
N ALA A 301 -26.79 3.21 29.80
CA ALA A 301 -25.32 3.24 29.77
C ALA A 301 -24.83 4.69 29.59
N MET A 302 -24.92 5.50 30.65
CA MET A 302 -24.55 6.92 30.68
C MET A 302 -23.03 7.21 30.60
N ALA A 303 -22.29 6.38 29.89
CA ALA A 303 -21.02 6.78 29.29
C ALA A 303 -20.91 6.03 27.96
N SER A 304 -21.09 6.74 26.85
CA SER A 304 -20.98 6.23 25.48
C SER A 304 -19.66 5.48 25.24
N THR A 305 -18.62 5.82 26.00
CA THR A 305 -17.30 5.18 26.02
C THR A 305 -17.32 3.77 26.63
N GLY A 306 -18.04 3.57 27.73
CA GLY A 306 -18.17 2.26 28.39
C GLY A 306 -18.98 1.25 27.58
N TYR A 307 -19.91 1.72 26.74
CA TYR A 307 -20.63 0.85 25.80
C TYR A 307 -19.70 0.33 24.69
N VAL A 308 -18.85 1.20 24.12
CA VAL A 308 -17.86 0.78 23.10
C VAL A 308 -16.90 -0.26 23.69
N GLU A 309 -16.38 -0.01 24.89
CA GLU A 309 -15.49 -0.95 25.59
C GLU A 309 -16.20 -2.28 25.86
N PHE A 310 -17.46 -2.25 26.33
CA PHE A 310 -18.26 -3.46 26.52
C PHE A 310 -18.43 -4.25 25.22
N VAL A 311 -18.72 -3.57 24.10
CA VAL A 311 -18.86 -4.22 22.78
C VAL A 311 -17.54 -4.85 22.35
N VAL A 312 -16.42 -4.11 22.41
CA VAL A 312 -15.10 -4.63 22.03
C VAL A 312 -14.67 -5.78 22.93
N GLN A 313 -14.90 -5.68 24.24
CA GLN A 313 -14.60 -6.77 25.17
C GLN A 313 -15.51 -7.99 24.93
N SER A 314 -16.77 -7.77 24.58
CA SER A 314 -17.69 -8.85 24.19
C SER A 314 -17.26 -9.54 22.90
N ILE A 315 -16.67 -8.80 21.96
CA ILE A 315 -16.05 -9.37 20.75
C ILE A 315 -14.82 -10.19 21.13
N ARG A 316 -13.89 -9.62 21.92
CA ARG A 316 -12.65 -10.30 22.36
C ARG A 316 -12.91 -11.56 23.19
N ASN A 317 -14.01 -11.59 23.95
CA ASN A 317 -14.41 -12.74 24.77
C ASN A 317 -14.98 -13.90 23.95
N LYS A 318 -15.30 -13.70 22.65
CA LYS A 318 -15.73 -14.80 21.78
C LYS A 318 -14.51 -15.54 21.25
N GLU A 319 -14.52 -16.87 21.39
CA GLU A 319 -13.44 -17.75 20.90
C GLU A 319 -13.11 -17.52 19.42
N LEU A 320 -14.12 -17.23 18.59
CA LEU A 320 -13.98 -16.95 17.16
C LEU A 320 -13.06 -15.76 16.86
N PHE A 321 -13.00 -14.78 17.76
CA PHE A 321 -12.24 -13.54 17.56
C PHE A 321 -11.02 -13.42 18.48
N HIS A 322 -10.68 -14.49 19.21
CA HIS A 322 -9.58 -14.48 20.19
C HIS A 322 -8.20 -14.18 19.57
N GLY A 323 -8.02 -14.51 18.28
CA GLY A 323 -6.79 -14.23 17.53
C GLY A 323 -6.79 -12.92 16.75
N ILE A 324 -7.88 -12.13 16.81
CA ILE A 324 -7.94 -10.81 16.16
C ILE A 324 -7.44 -9.77 17.15
N ASP A 325 -6.45 -8.99 16.74
CA ASP A 325 -6.07 -7.80 17.50
C ASP A 325 -6.95 -6.63 17.08
N ILE A 326 -7.58 -5.97 18.04
CA ILE A 326 -8.51 -4.86 17.82
C ILE A 326 -7.94 -3.64 18.54
N THR A 327 -7.62 -2.60 17.77
CA THR A 327 -7.06 -1.34 18.25
C THR A 327 -8.02 -0.18 18.00
N TYR A 328 -7.98 0.83 18.86
CA TYR A 328 -8.76 2.05 18.70
C TYR A 328 -7.95 3.08 17.91
N LYS A 329 -8.47 3.59 16.79
CA LYS A 329 -7.77 4.56 15.93
C LYS A 329 -8.25 5.98 16.16
N LYS A 330 -9.56 6.21 16.08
CA LYS A 330 -10.17 7.54 16.24
C LYS A 330 -11.50 7.44 16.96
N CYS A 331 -11.87 8.51 17.64
CA CYS A 331 -13.13 8.67 18.34
C CYS A 331 -13.77 10.00 17.93
N TRP A 332 -15.05 9.98 17.58
CA TRP A 332 -15.83 11.17 17.27
C TRP A 332 -17.08 11.24 18.14
N SER A 333 -17.39 12.41 18.68
CA SER A 333 -18.67 12.64 19.37
C SER A 333 -19.79 13.03 18.42
N TYR A 334 -19.46 13.53 17.24
CA TYR A 334 -20.38 13.71 16.13
C TYR A 334 -19.67 13.34 14.84
N LEU A 335 -20.28 12.48 14.02
CA LEU A 335 -19.74 12.04 12.73
C LEU A 335 -20.79 12.22 11.64
N LEU A 336 -20.42 12.96 10.61
CA LEU A 336 -21.14 13.10 9.35
C LEU A 336 -20.43 12.23 8.31
N TRP A 337 -21.07 11.15 7.88
CA TRP A 337 -20.44 10.11 7.07
C TRP A 337 -21.17 9.95 5.74
N LEU A 338 -20.48 10.14 4.62
CA LEU A 338 -20.99 9.79 3.28
C LEU A 338 -20.37 8.48 2.82
N ASP A 339 -19.03 8.40 2.83
CA ASP A 339 -18.24 7.21 2.53
C ASP A 339 -16.82 7.35 3.11
N GLU A 340 -15.96 6.35 2.89
CA GLU A 340 -14.56 6.33 3.35
C GLU A 340 -13.72 7.51 2.85
N ALA A 341 -14.13 8.15 1.75
CA ALA A 341 -13.44 9.29 1.16
C ALA A 341 -14.09 10.64 1.49
N ASN A 342 -15.23 10.64 2.17
CA ASN A 342 -16.07 11.81 2.40
C ASN A 342 -16.75 11.73 3.78
N TYR A 343 -16.12 12.32 4.78
CA TYR A 343 -16.65 12.41 6.14
C TYR A 343 -16.16 13.67 6.88
N ALA A 344 -16.87 14.08 7.91
CA ALA A 344 -16.42 15.10 8.85
C ALA A 344 -16.96 14.83 10.25
N GLY A 345 -16.21 15.18 11.28
CA GLY A 345 -16.66 14.97 12.65
C GLY A 345 -15.88 15.77 13.68
N VAL A 346 -16.46 15.87 14.87
CA VAL A 346 -15.80 16.43 16.04
C VAL A 346 -14.99 15.30 16.66
N GLN A 347 -13.66 15.36 16.49
CA GLN A 347 -12.77 14.34 17.03
C GLN A 347 -12.47 14.63 18.50
N GLU A 348 -12.61 13.60 19.33
CA GLU A 348 -12.29 13.65 20.75
C GLU A 348 -11.06 12.81 21.06
N LYS A 349 -10.45 13.06 22.22
CA LYS A 349 -9.41 12.18 22.74
C LYS A 349 -10.01 10.81 23.04
N LEU A 350 -9.22 9.77 22.81
CA LEU A 350 -9.59 8.44 23.25
C LEU A 350 -9.78 8.45 24.78
N PRO A 351 -10.81 7.77 25.31
CA PRO A 351 -11.06 7.69 26.75
C PRO A 351 -9.86 7.11 27.51
N GLU A 352 -9.58 7.63 28.71
CA GLU A 352 -8.55 7.09 29.60
C GLU A 352 -8.82 5.59 29.87
N GLY A 353 -7.91 4.72 29.44
CA GLY A 353 -8.05 3.24 29.49
C GLY A 353 -8.14 2.54 28.14
N LEU A 354 -8.38 3.29 27.04
CA LEU A 354 -8.42 2.78 25.66
C LEU A 354 -7.20 3.17 24.82
N GLU A 355 -6.14 3.66 25.48
CA GLU A 355 -4.85 3.96 24.86
C GLU A 355 -4.18 2.67 24.34
N GLU A 356 -3.40 2.80 23.27
CA GLU A 356 -2.74 1.68 22.59
C GLU A 356 -1.93 0.81 23.57
N VAL A 357 -2.39 -0.43 23.79
CA VAL A 357 -1.59 -1.46 24.46
C VAL A 357 -0.48 -1.89 23.49
N GLY A 358 0.61 -1.12 23.41
CA GLY A 358 1.73 -1.44 22.52
C GLY A 358 2.57 -0.28 22.00
N ALA A 359 2.32 0.97 22.39
CA ALA A 359 3.22 2.08 22.08
C ALA A 359 4.54 1.95 22.87
N ALA A 360 5.43 1.07 22.40
CA ALA A 360 6.83 1.10 22.78
C ALA A 360 7.40 2.47 22.40
N GLU A 361 7.92 3.15 23.41
CA GLU A 361 8.53 4.48 23.40
C GLU A 361 9.35 4.78 22.14
N LEU A 362 8.83 5.67 21.30
CA LEU A 362 9.65 6.50 20.42
C LEU A 362 9.59 7.93 20.98
N PRO A 363 10.74 8.56 21.27
CA PRO A 363 10.75 9.88 21.87
C PRO A 363 10.38 10.92 20.81
N THR A 364 9.14 11.41 20.83
CA THR A 364 8.79 12.68 20.18
C THR A 364 9.24 13.82 21.09
N THR A 365 10.21 14.58 20.61
CA THR A 365 10.79 15.77 21.24
C THR A 365 9.75 16.84 21.56
N GLU A 366 9.69 17.17 22.86
CA GLU A 366 9.37 18.44 23.56
C GLU A 366 8.27 19.38 23.03
N GLY A 367 7.33 19.73 23.91
CA GLY A 367 6.66 21.03 23.85
C GLY A 367 5.38 21.19 24.69
N THR A 368 5.54 21.57 25.97
CA THR A 368 4.55 22.30 26.81
C THR A 368 3.24 21.61 27.19
N THR A 369 3.19 21.12 28.43
CA THR A 369 1.97 20.94 29.23
C THR A 369 1.32 22.30 29.52
N THR A 370 0.32 22.66 28.72
CA THR A 370 -0.76 23.56 29.14
C THR A 370 -2.02 22.72 29.33
N GLN A 371 -2.51 22.66 30.57
CA GLN A 371 -3.86 22.22 30.88
C GLN A 371 -4.85 23.22 30.28
N ASN A 372 -5.18 23.06 29.00
CA ASN A 372 -6.36 23.67 28.41
C ASN A 372 -7.40 22.56 28.25
N ASN A 373 -8.59 22.78 28.81
CA ASN A 373 -9.81 22.09 28.39
C ASN A 373 -10.03 22.42 26.90
N GLU A 374 -9.49 21.61 26.00
CA GLU A 374 -9.68 21.81 24.56
C GLU A 374 -10.93 21.04 24.11
N GLU A 375 -11.93 21.81 23.70
CA GLU A 375 -13.09 21.34 22.92
C GLU A 375 -12.60 20.50 21.73
N GLY A 376 -13.30 19.40 21.42
CA GLY A 376 -12.91 18.47 20.36
C GLY A 376 -12.62 19.17 19.03
N SER A 377 -11.53 18.78 18.37
CA SER A 377 -11.12 19.38 17.09
C SER A 377 -11.97 18.83 15.94
N ILE A 378 -12.54 19.71 15.11
CA ILE A 378 -13.24 19.27 13.91
C ILE A 378 -12.22 18.75 12.90
N THR A 379 -12.37 17.48 12.53
CA THR A 379 -11.63 16.85 11.43
C THR A 379 -12.57 16.62 10.27
N MET A 380 -12.10 16.85 9.05
CA MET A 380 -12.90 16.62 7.86
C MET A 380 -12.02 16.12 6.72
N TYR A 381 -12.58 15.20 5.96
CA TYR A 381 -11.99 14.68 4.74
C TYR A 381 -13.08 14.63 3.66
N TRP A 382 -12.98 15.48 2.65
CA TRP A 382 -13.99 15.60 1.59
C TRP A 382 -13.33 15.49 0.21
N ASN A 383 -13.20 14.27 -0.33
CA ASN A 383 -12.74 14.08 -1.71
C ASN A 383 -13.58 14.88 -2.71
N LEU A 384 -14.89 14.99 -2.49
CA LEU A 384 -15.79 15.80 -3.32
C LEU A 384 -15.40 17.28 -3.40
N SER A 385 -14.68 17.80 -2.41
CA SER A 385 -14.25 19.21 -2.38
C SER A 385 -13.08 19.48 -3.33
N GLU A 386 -12.27 18.47 -3.65
CA GLU A 386 -11.16 18.59 -4.60
C GLU A 386 -11.64 18.89 -6.03
N TRP A 387 -12.90 18.57 -6.32
CA TRP A 387 -13.56 18.85 -7.60
C TRP A 387 -14.21 20.23 -7.69
N LEU A 388 -14.13 21.03 -6.62
CA LEU A 388 -14.57 22.42 -6.60
C LEU A 388 -13.42 23.37 -6.98
N PRO A 389 -13.71 24.50 -7.65
CA PRO A 389 -12.70 25.52 -7.90
C PRO A 389 -12.01 26.01 -6.63
N ALA A 390 -10.72 26.33 -6.71
CA ALA A 390 -9.93 26.71 -5.53
C ALA A 390 -10.56 27.81 -4.65
N PRO A 391 -11.16 28.89 -5.19
CA PRO A 391 -11.83 29.92 -4.38
C PRO A 391 -13.12 29.44 -3.69
N VAL A 392 -13.74 28.37 -4.19
CA VAL A 392 -15.00 27.80 -3.68
C VAL A 392 -14.73 26.82 -2.54
N ARG A 393 -13.59 26.10 -2.58
CA ARG A 393 -13.21 25.10 -1.57
C ARG A 393 -13.20 25.64 -0.14
N GLU A 394 -12.66 26.85 0.06
CA GLU A 394 -12.62 27.48 1.38
C GLU A 394 -14.03 27.80 1.90
N GLN A 395 -14.92 28.29 1.02
CA GLN A 395 -16.30 28.60 1.38
C GLN A 395 -17.10 27.32 1.69
N PHE A 396 -16.85 26.25 0.94
CA PHE A 396 -17.40 24.92 1.18
C PHE A 396 -16.97 24.37 2.53
N ALA A 397 -15.66 24.39 2.82
CA ALA A 397 -15.11 23.95 4.09
C ALA A 397 -15.71 24.73 5.27
N ALA A 398 -15.80 26.07 5.16
CA ALA A 398 -16.40 26.91 6.19
C ALA A 398 -17.89 26.59 6.42
N ALA A 399 -18.66 26.32 5.36
CA ALA A 399 -20.06 25.95 5.46
C ALA A 399 -20.25 24.60 6.20
N VAL A 400 -19.44 23.59 5.87
CA VAL A 400 -19.51 22.27 6.51
C VAL A 400 -19.06 22.35 7.97
N VAL A 401 -17.97 23.08 8.27
CA VAL A 401 -17.50 23.32 9.64
C VAL A 401 -18.58 23.99 10.48
N GLY A 402 -19.23 25.03 9.94
CA GLY A 402 -20.35 25.70 10.61
C GLY A 402 -21.51 24.77 10.90
N PHE A 403 -21.84 23.87 9.98
CA PHE A 403 -22.87 22.85 10.18
C PHE A 403 -22.50 21.82 11.25
N VAL A 404 -21.32 21.20 11.14
CA VAL A 404 -20.85 20.19 12.11
C VAL A 404 -20.77 20.77 13.51
N SER A 405 -20.27 22.00 13.66
CA SER A 405 -20.23 22.70 14.94
C SER A 405 -21.63 22.96 15.51
N ALA A 406 -22.56 23.45 14.69
CA ALA A 406 -23.94 23.68 15.11
C ALA A 406 -24.65 22.37 15.48
N ALA A 407 -24.41 21.30 14.73
CA ALA A 407 -25.02 20.00 14.96
C ALA A 407 -24.51 19.33 16.24
N HIS A 408 -23.22 19.52 16.56
CA HIS A 408 -22.63 19.02 17.80
C HIS A 408 -23.07 19.82 19.04
N VAL A 409 -23.04 21.16 18.97
CA VAL A 409 -23.29 22.03 20.15
C VAL A 409 -24.79 22.25 20.39
N ALA A 410 -25.60 22.25 19.34
CA ALA A 410 -26.99 22.69 19.39
C ALA A 410 -27.90 21.84 18.49
N SER A 411 -27.80 20.51 18.58
CA SER A 411 -28.60 19.54 17.81
C SER A 411 -30.10 19.86 17.83
N ASP A 412 -30.67 20.17 19.00
CA ASP A 412 -32.11 20.49 19.15
C ASP A 412 -32.54 21.77 18.40
N ARG A 413 -31.60 22.72 18.21
CA ARG A 413 -31.85 23.99 17.50
C ARG A 413 -31.38 23.97 16.06
N LEU A 414 -30.75 22.88 15.62
CA LEU A 414 -30.16 22.75 14.29
C LEU A 414 -31.17 23.03 13.15
N PRO A 415 -32.43 22.55 13.19
CA PRO A 415 -33.41 22.87 12.14
C PRO A 415 -33.68 24.38 12.03
N ALA A 416 -33.81 25.07 13.18
CA ALA A 416 -34.06 26.51 13.22
C ALA A 416 -32.85 27.33 12.77
N LEU A 417 -31.64 26.92 13.18
CA LEU A 417 -30.38 27.54 12.74
C LEU A 417 -30.18 27.35 11.23
N LEU A 418 -30.49 26.16 10.72
CA LEU A 418 -30.41 25.86 9.30
C LEU A 418 -31.38 26.73 8.50
N ALA A 419 -32.66 26.79 8.89
CA ALA A 419 -33.67 27.59 8.21
C ALA A 419 -33.43 29.11 8.29
N GLY A 420 -32.70 29.58 9.31
CA GLY A 420 -32.39 30.99 9.54
C GLY A 420 -30.99 31.39 9.10
N GLU A 421 -30.09 31.52 10.08
CA GLU A 421 -28.77 32.13 9.91
C GLU A 421 -27.90 31.39 8.89
N MET A 422 -27.91 30.05 8.91
CA MET A 422 -27.08 29.28 7.99
C MET A 422 -27.57 29.40 6.54
N SER A 423 -28.89 29.33 6.32
CA SER A 423 -29.49 29.58 5.00
C SER A 423 -29.09 30.95 4.46
N GLN A 424 -29.18 32.00 5.29
CA GLN A 424 -28.79 33.35 4.89
C GLN A 424 -27.32 33.43 4.46
N ARG A 425 -26.40 32.88 5.25
CA ARG A 425 -24.97 32.82 4.88
C ARG A 425 -24.74 32.04 3.59
N LEU A 426 -25.43 30.92 3.39
CA LEU A 426 -25.32 30.12 2.17
C LEU A 426 -25.85 30.87 0.94
N PHE A 427 -26.91 31.67 1.07
CA PHE A 427 -27.38 32.54 -0.02
C PHE A 427 -26.33 33.58 -0.41
N GLU A 428 -25.75 34.28 0.57
CA GLU A 428 -24.71 35.30 0.34
C GLU A 428 -23.46 34.70 -0.34
N ILE A 429 -23.00 33.54 0.13
CA ILE A 429 -21.86 32.82 -0.46
C ILE A 429 -22.19 32.41 -1.90
N THR A 430 -23.38 31.84 -2.13
CA THR A 430 -23.80 31.35 -3.45
C THR A 430 -23.93 32.49 -4.46
N GLU A 431 -24.53 33.62 -4.07
CA GLU A 431 -24.64 34.81 -4.91
C GLU A 431 -23.25 35.38 -5.24
N LYS A 432 -22.35 35.45 -4.27
CA LYS A 432 -20.97 35.90 -4.46
C LYS A 432 -20.18 35.00 -5.41
N ILE A 433 -20.36 33.68 -5.34
CA ILE A 433 -19.74 32.73 -6.28
C ILE A 433 -20.35 32.93 -7.67
N ASN A 434 -21.68 32.99 -7.78
CA ASN A 434 -22.39 33.11 -9.06
C ASN A 434 -22.03 34.41 -9.81
N THR A 435 -21.84 35.51 -9.08
CA THR A 435 -21.46 36.81 -9.65
C THR A 435 -19.98 36.89 -10.06
N ARG A 436 -19.07 36.32 -9.25
CA ARG A 436 -17.61 36.38 -9.51
C ARG A 436 -17.12 35.32 -10.50
N MET A 437 -17.77 34.16 -10.54
CA MET A 437 -17.40 33.04 -11.40
C MET A 437 -18.65 32.46 -12.11
N PRO A 438 -19.22 33.19 -13.09
CA PRO A 438 -20.46 32.78 -13.75
C PRO A 438 -20.30 31.57 -14.68
N VAL A 439 -19.07 31.25 -15.09
CA VAL A 439 -18.75 30.15 -16.01
C VAL A 439 -17.65 29.30 -15.39
N LEU A 440 -17.86 27.98 -15.36
CA LEU A 440 -16.85 27.01 -14.96
C LEU A 440 -15.89 26.76 -16.12
N ARG A 441 -14.59 27.00 -15.93
CA ARG A 441 -13.56 26.61 -16.91
C ARG A 441 -12.89 25.34 -16.45
N ARG A 442 -12.48 24.49 -17.39
CA ARG A 442 -11.78 23.23 -17.06
C ARG A 442 -10.51 23.46 -16.24
N ALA A 443 -9.79 24.55 -16.51
CA ALA A 443 -8.58 24.94 -15.78
C ALA A 443 -8.83 25.36 -14.32
N ASP A 444 -10.08 25.64 -13.94
CA ASP A 444 -10.43 26.00 -12.56
C ASP A 444 -10.50 24.76 -11.65
N ILE A 445 -10.59 23.56 -12.24
CA ILE A 445 -10.61 22.28 -11.54
C ILE A 445 -9.20 21.67 -11.59
N PRO A 446 -8.64 21.25 -10.44
CA PRO A 446 -7.35 20.55 -10.40
C PRO A 446 -7.32 19.34 -11.34
N LEU A 447 -6.17 19.12 -12.00
CA LEU A 447 -5.95 17.89 -12.75
C LEU A 447 -5.71 16.75 -11.75
N GLN A 448 -6.71 15.89 -11.56
CA GLN A 448 -6.66 14.75 -10.67
C GLN A 448 -7.25 13.50 -11.37
N PRO A 449 -6.77 12.30 -11.03
CA PRO A 449 -7.27 11.06 -11.61
C PRO A 449 -8.73 10.82 -11.23
N GLY A 450 -9.45 10.14 -12.12
CA GLY A 450 -10.79 9.65 -11.83
C GLY A 450 -11.94 10.59 -12.21
N LEU A 451 -11.73 11.67 -12.97
CA LEU A 451 -12.88 12.47 -13.40
C LEU A 451 -13.79 11.69 -14.36
N ARG A 452 -15.06 11.55 -13.99
CA ARG A 452 -16.08 10.94 -14.84
C ARG A 452 -16.52 11.87 -15.98
N ASP A 453 -16.90 11.30 -17.13
CA ASP A 453 -17.36 12.08 -18.28
C ASP A 453 -18.70 12.80 -18.02
N ASP A 454 -19.55 12.20 -17.20
CA ASP A 454 -20.86 12.70 -16.80
C ASP A 454 -20.82 13.59 -15.55
N ALA A 455 -19.63 13.86 -15.00
CA ALA A 455 -19.46 14.65 -13.77
C ALA A 455 -19.89 16.11 -13.95
N PHE A 456 -19.67 16.68 -15.14
CA PHE A 456 -19.99 18.07 -15.44
C PHE A 456 -20.77 18.16 -16.75
N GLU A 457 -22.09 18.30 -16.67
CA GLU A 457 -22.94 18.57 -17.82
C GLU A 457 -22.70 19.99 -18.37
N GLU A 458 -22.99 20.20 -19.66
CA GLU A 458 -22.96 21.53 -20.28
C GLU A 458 -23.87 22.52 -19.52
N GLY A 459 -23.30 23.68 -19.14
CA GLY A 459 -24.01 24.68 -18.34
C GLY A 459 -23.79 24.55 -16.83
N THR A 460 -22.97 23.60 -16.37
CA THR A 460 -22.52 23.51 -14.97
C THR A 460 -21.75 24.77 -14.56
N THR A 461 -22.13 25.41 -13.45
CA THR A 461 -21.46 26.59 -12.90
C THR A 461 -20.77 26.28 -11.55
N PRO A 462 -19.76 27.05 -11.13
CA PRO A 462 -19.14 26.91 -9.81
C PRO A 462 -20.13 27.05 -8.65
N ALA A 463 -21.14 27.92 -8.80
CA ALA A 463 -22.19 28.09 -7.81
C ALA A 463 -23.09 26.85 -7.72
N LEU A 464 -23.44 26.23 -8.85
CA LEU A 464 -24.20 24.98 -8.87
C LEU A 464 -23.43 23.82 -8.20
N LEU A 465 -22.13 23.68 -8.48
CA LEU A 465 -21.29 22.67 -7.83
C LEU A 465 -21.25 22.86 -6.31
N PHE A 466 -21.09 24.10 -5.85
CA PHE A 466 -21.15 24.42 -4.42
C PHE A 466 -22.50 24.03 -3.79
N VAL A 467 -23.61 24.43 -4.42
CA VAL A 467 -24.97 24.13 -3.93
C VAL A 467 -25.22 22.63 -3.88
N ASN A 468 -24.92 21.88 -4.94
CA ASN A 468 -25.11 20.44 -4.99
C ASN A 468 -24.28 19.72 -3.92
N SER A 469 -23.01 20.10 -3.74
CA SER A 469 -22.13 19.50 -2.74
C SER A 469 -22.56 19.79 -1.30
N VAL A 470 -22.85 21.05 -0.96
CA VAL A 470 -23.29 21.43 0.40
C VAL A 470 -24.64 20.78 0.71
N CYS A 471 -25.64 20.89 -0.19
CA CYS A 471 -26.95 20.29 0.06
C CYS A 471 -26.89 18.76 0.17
N LYS A 472 -25.99 18.08 -0.57
CA LYS A 472 -25.80 16.64 -0.42
C LYS A 472 -25.28 16.28 0.97
N ILE A 473 -24.31 17.02 1.48
CA ILE A 473 -23.76 16.80 2.83
C ILE A 473 -24.80 17.07 3.91
N LEU A 474 -25.53 18.18 3.80
CA LEU A 474 -26.58 18.50 4.75
C LEU A 474 -27.71 17.46 4.75
N SER A 475 -27.99 16.85 3.59
CA SER A 475 -29.01 15.79 3.47
C SER A 475 -28.63 14.46 4.13
N LEU A 476 -27.38 14.31 4.61
CA LEU A 476 -26.99 13.14 5.39
C LEU A 476 -27.67 13.11 6.76
N ASP A 477 -28.06 14.28 7.29
CA ASP A 477 -28.92 14.33 8.46
C ASP A 477 -30.38 14.21 8.04
N THR A 478 -30.91 12.99 8.12
CA THR A 478 -32.30 12.69 7.74
C THR A 478 -33.32 13.45 8.58
N ALA A 479 -32.95 13.96 9.76
CA ALA A 479 -33.85 14.78 10.58
C ALA A 479 -34.11 16.17 9.97
N LEU A 480 -33.24 16.63 9.06
CA LEU A 480 -33.29 17.96 8.43
C LEU A 480 -33.82 17.92 6.98
N GLU A 481 -34.43 16.80 6.57
CA GLU A 481 -34.82 16.58 5.18
C GLU A 481 -35.67 17.74 4.62
N GLN A 482 -36.63 18.24 5.40
CA GLN A 482 -37.53 19.32 4.96
C GLN A 482 -36.81 20.66 4.81
N GLU A 483 -35.98 21.02 5.78
CA GLU A 483 -35.19 22.25 5.79
C GLU A 483 -34.17 22.25 4.65
N VAL A 484 -33.49 21.13 4.42
CA VAL A 484 -32.51 20.98 3.34
C VAL A 484 -33.19 21.02 1.97
N MET A 485 -34.36 20.39 1.80
CA MET A 485 -35.14 20.50 0.56
C MET A 485 -35.53 21.95 0.26
N LEU A 486 -36.03 22.68 1.27
CA LEU A 486 -36.40 24.09 1.11
C LEU A 486 -35.19 24.96 0.75
N LEU A 487 -34.08 24.78 1.45
CA LEU A 487 -32.82 25.47 1.23
C LEU A 487 -32.30 25.22 -0.20
N ARG A 488 -32.25 23.96 -0.61
CA ARG A 488 -31.82 23.55 -1.96
C ARG A 488 -32.67 24.23 -3.03
N ARG A 489 -34.00 24.19 -2.91
CA ARG A 489 -34.92 24.85 -3.85
C ARG A 489 -34.65 26.35 -3.96
N ASN A 490 -34.44 27.02 -2.83
CA ASN A 490 -34.18 28.46 -2.82
C ASN A 490 -32.81 28.81 -3.42
N LEU A 491 -31.77 28.02 -3.12
CA LEU A 491 -30.43 28.18 -3.69
C LEU A 491 -30.41 27.96 -5.19
N LEU A 492 -31.07 26.90 -5.69
CA LEU A 492 -31.18 26.63 -7.12
C LEU A 492 -31.92 27.76 -7.85
N ARG A 493 -33.01 28.28 -7.26
CA ARG A 493 -33.73 29.44 -7.81
C ARG A 493 -32.85 30.70 -7.87
N LEU A 494 -32.00 30.94 -6.87
CA LEU A 494 -31.08 32.07 -6.82
C LEU A 494 -30.08 32.07 -7.99
N ILE A 495 -29.62 30.88 -8.41
CA ILE A 495 -28.70 30.71 -9.54
C ILE A 495 -29.40 30.44 -10.88
N GLY A 496 -30.74 30.45 -10.90
CA GLY A 496 -31.53 30.28 -12.12
C GLY A 496 -31.63 28.83 -12.64
N VAL A 497 -31.40 27.83 -11.79
CA VAL A 497 -31.50 26.40 -12.14
C VAL A 497 -32.82 25.82 -11.62
N GLY A 498 -33.53 25.07 -12.46
CA GLY A 498 -34.76 24.39 -12.06
C GLY A 498 -34.52 23.20 -11.14
N GLU A 499 -35.37 22.99 -10.14
CA GLU A 499 -35.25 21.91 -9.13
C GLU A 499 -35.25 20.51 -9.74
N PHE A 500 -35.99 20.31 -10.83
CA PHE A 500 -36.10 19.04 -11.56
C PHE A 500 -35.19 18.97 -12.79
N SER A 501 -34.25 19.91 -12.92
CA SER A 501 -33.25 19.87 -14.00
C SER A 501 -32.26 18.73 -13.77
N SER A 502 -31.76 18.10 -14.84
CA SER A 502 -30.65 17.14 -14.75
C SER A 502 -29.42 17.76 -14.07
N LEU A 503 -29.20 19.06 -14.30
CA LEU A 503 -28.13 19.85 -13.67
C LEU A 503 -28.25 19.95 -12.14
N ALA A 504 -29.47 19.88 -11.60
CA ALA A 504 -29.70 19.96 -10.17
C ALA A 504 -29.41 18.62 -9.47
N GLU A 505 -29.36 17.50 -10.19
CA GLU A 505 -29.10 16.19 -9.59
C GLU A 505 -27.65 16.10 -9.08
N TRP A 506 -27.48 15.60 -7.85
CA TRP A 506 -26.14 15.37 -7.33
C TRP A 506 -25.53 14.15 -8.02
N ARG A 507 -24.33 14.32 -8.58
CA ARG A 507 -23.54 13.25 -9.19
C ARG A 507 -22.17 13.25 -8.56
N GLU A 508 -21.69 12.06 -8.21
CA GLU A 508 -20.33 11.87 -7.71
C GLU A 508 -19.32 12.16 -8.84
N PRO A 509 -18.48 13.21 -8.74
CA PRO A 509 -17.53 13.56 -9.80
C PRO A 509 -16.38 12.55 -9.93
N SER A 510 -16.03 11.86 -8.85
CA SER A 510 -14.88 10.96 -8.77
C SER A 510 -15.26 9.52 -9.10
N ALA A 511 -14.63 8.92 -10.10
CA ALA A 511 -14.62 7.48 -10.30
C ALA A 511 -13.85 6.81 -9.16
N SER A 512 -14.19 5.56 -8.84
CA SER A 512 -13.42 4.72 -7.92
C SER A 512 -12.67 3.67 -8.73
N CYS A 513 -11.37 3.54 -8.49
CA CYS A 513 -10.52 2.53 -9.11
C CYS A 513 -9.69 1.84 -8.03
N VAL A 514 -10.28 0.81 -7.42
CA VAL A 514 -9.69 0.08 -6.30
C VAL A 514 -8.82 -1.06 -6.81
N LEU A 515 -7.54 -1.04 -6.45
CA LEU A 515 -6.70 -2.22 -6.47
C LEU A 515 -6.83 -2.94 -5.13
N THR A 516 -7.29 -4.18 -5.15
CA THR A 516 -7.48 -4.96 -3.94
C THR A 516 -6.14 -5.49 -3.40
N GLU A 517 -6.07 -5.64 -2.07
CA GLU A 517 -4.99 -6.36 -1.37
C GLU A 517 -3.57 -5.88 -1.74
N VAL A 518 -3.35 -4.57 -1.74
CA VAL A 518 -2.03 -3.96 -1.97
C VAL A 518 -1.16 -4.09 -0.73
N ILE A 519 -0.12 -4.93 -0.84
CA ILE A 519 0.81 -5.25 0.25
C ILE A 519 2.03 -4.32 0.18
N CYS A 520 2.32 -3.62 1.27
CA CYS A 520 3.55 -2.86 1.40
C CYS A 520 4.76 -3.77 1.59
N ARG A 521 5.79 -3.66 0.73
CA ARG A 521 7.02 -4.47 0.83
C ARG A 521 7.89 -4.19 2.06
N VAL A 522 7.59 -3.13 2.83
CA VAL A 522 8.38 -2.72 4.00
C VAL A 522 7.73 -3.16 5.30
N CYS A 523 6.44 -2.85 5.50
CA CYS A 523 5.72 -3.19 6.74
C CYS A 523 4.71 -4.33 6.59
N ASN A 524 4.54 -4.91 5.40
CA ASN A 524 3.55 -5.96 5.09
C ASN A 524 2.09 -5.57 5.33
N HIS A 525 1.79 -4.29 5.58
CA HIS A 525 0.41 -3.82 5.66
C HIS A 525 -0.29 -4.03 4.32
N CYS A 526 -1.41 -4.73 4.36
CA CYS A 526 -2.27 -5.04 3.23
C CYS A 526 -3.53 -4.19 3.31
N ARG A 527 -3.85 -3.49 2.23
CA ARG A 527 -5.07 -2.70 2.13
C ARG A 527 -5.54 -2.58 0.70
N ASP A 528 -6.81 -2.27 0.52
CA ASP A 528 -7.33 -1.81 -0.75
C ASP A 528 -6.83 -0.38 -1.02
N LEU A 529 -6.47 -0.11 -2.27
CA LEU A 529 -5.92 1.17 -2.71
C LEU A 529 -6.80 1.76 -3.81
N ASP A 530 -7.59 2.79 -3.47
CA ASP A 530 -8.34 3.54 -4.48
C ASP A 530 -7.45 4.57 -5.17
N LEU A 531 -7.00 4.23 -6.38
CA LEU A 531 -6.10 5.07 -7.15
C LEU A 531 -6.70 6.41 -7.58
N CYS A 532 -8.01 6.65 -7.41
CA CYS A 532 -8.65 7.94 -7.67
C CYS A 532 -8.90 8.75 -6.39
N ARG A 533 -9.19 8.08 -5.27
CA ARG A 533 -9.68 8.74 -4.04
C ARG A 533 -8.70 8.76 -2.87
N ASP A 534 -7.61 7.98 -2.96
CA ASP A 534 -6.63 7.88 -1.88
C ASP A 534 -5.92 9.21 -1.57
N THR A 535 -5.83 9.56 -0.29
CA THR A 535 -5.19 10.80 0.22
C THR A 535 -3.68 10.75 0.25
N LEU A 536 -3.12 9.57 0.46
CA LEU A 536 -1.75 9.38 0.84
C LEU A 536 -0.90 9.32 -0.42
N ARG A 537 -0.66 10.51 -0.99
CA ARG A 537 0.14 10.66 -2.21
C ARG A 537 1.23 11.69 -2.02
N THR A 538 2.30 11.50 -2.78
CA THR A 538 3.39 12.47 -2.89
C THR A 538 3.86 12.56 -4.33
N THR A 539 4.54 13.65 -4.66
CA THR A 539 5.14 13.84 -5.99
C THR A 539 6.63 13.51 -5.91
N ARG A 540 7.11 12.56 -6.72
CA ARG A 540 8.53 12.23 -6.86
C ARG A 540 8.91 12.33 -8.33
N ASN A 541 9.91 13.16 -8.66
CA ASN A 541 10.36 13.39 -10.04
C ASN A 541 9.19 13.72 -11.00
N ASP A 542 8.32 14.64 -10.58
CA ASP A 542 7.11 15.06 -11.30
C ASP A 542 6.04 13.97 -11.51
N LEU A 543 6.20 12.78 -10.92
CA LEU A 543 5.22 11.70 -10.94
C LEU A 543 4.49 11.59 -9.60
N GLN A 544 3.19 11.30 -9.65
CA GLN A 544 2.40 11.00 -8.46
C GLN A 544 2.69 9.58 -7.98
N VAL A 545 2.84 9.42 -6.67
CA VAL A 545 3.14 8.13 -6.03
C VAL A 545 2.27 7.97 -4.80
N CYS A 546 1.60 6.82 -4.68
CA CYS A 546 0.80 6.47 -3.51
C CYS A 546 1.70 5.96 -2.37
N LEU A 547 1.31 6.23 -1.12
CA LEU A 547 2.06 5.88 0.08
C LEU A 547 1.32 4.83 0.92
N CYS A 548 2.09 4.02 1.62
CA CYS A 548 1.56 3.12 2.64
C CYS A 548 1.01 3.91 3.83
N ALA A 549 -0.20 3.56 4.27
CA ALA A 549 -0.88 4.20 5.42
C ALA A 549 -0.16 4.03 6.76
N THR A 550 0.60 2.94 6.93
CA THR A 550 1.28 2.64 8.19
C THR A 550 2.69 3.23 8.24
N CYS A 551 3.51 3.00 7.21
CA CYS A 551 4.94 3.35 7.25
C CYS A 551 5.33 4.53 6.35
N GLY A 552 4.40 5.09 5.56
CA GLY A 552 4.68 6.21 4.65
C GLY A 552 5.62 5.86 3.47
N THR A 553 6.01 4.59 3.32
CA THR A 553 6.84 4.15 2.19
C THR A 553 6.03 4.26 0.89
N PRO A 554 6.59 4.83 -0.18
CA PRO A 554 5.94 4.85 -1.49
C PRO A 554 5.77 3.44 -2.05
N TYR A 555 4.61 3.18 -2.64
CA TYR A 555 4.41 2.02 -3.49
C TYR A 555 5.18 2.17 -4.81
N ASP A 556 5.52 1.04 -5.41
CA ASP A 556 6.19 0.96 -6.70
C ASP A 556 5.18 1.14 -7.84
N ASN A 557 5.25 2.25 -8.57
CA ASN A 557 4.31 2.56 -9.65
C ASN A 557 4.27 1.47 -10.73
N GLN A 558 5.41 0.84 -11.05
CA GLN A 558 5.46 -0.24 -12.03
C GLN A 558 4.68 -1.46 -11.55
N GLN A 559 4.74 -1.75 -10.24
CA GLN A 559 3.97 -2.84 -9.64
C GLN A 559 2.47 -2.53 -9.64
N LEU A 560 2.08 -1.28 -9.35
CA LEU A 560 0.69 -0.86 -9.40
C LEU A 560 0.13 -0.92 -10.84
N GLU A 561 0.91 -0.49 -11.84
CA GLU A 561 0.54 -0.57 -13.25
C GLU A 561 0.36 -2.03 -13.71
N TRP A 562 1.26 -2.93 -13.29
CA TRP A 562 1.14 -4.36 -13.57
C TRP A 562 -0.15 -4.94 -12.97
N ARG A 563 -0.45 -4.63 -11.71
CA ARG A 563 -1.69 -5.08 -11.05
C ARG A 563 -2.94 -4.52 -11.72
N LEU A 564 -2.91 -3.27 -12.19
CA LEU A 564 -4.01 -2.67 -12.93
C LEU A 564 -4.25 -3.39 -14.27
N THR A 565 -3.15 -3.68 -14.99
CA THR A 565 -3.19 -4.44 -16.25
C THR A 565 -3.73 -5.85 -16.03
N GLU A 566 -3.28 -6.50 -14.95
CA GLU A 566 -3.77 -7.80 -14.57
C GLU A 566 -5.27 -7.76 -14.26
N ALA A 567 -5.72 -6.85 -13.40
CA ALA A 567 -7.14 -6.67 -13.06
C ALA A 567 -7.99 -6.46 -14.32
N LEU A 568 -7.48 -5.68 -15.29
CA LEU A 568 -8.16 -5.48 -16.56
C LEU A 568 -8.24 -6.77 -17.40
N ASN A 569 -7.13 -7.51 -17.51
CA ASN A 569 -7.10 -8.79 -18.21
C ASN A 569 -8.06 -9.80 -17.59
N ARG A 570 -8.14 -9.85 -16.25
CA ARG A 570 -9.09 -10.73 -15.54
C ARG A 570 -10.53 -10.36 -15.87
N ARG A 571 -10.88 -9.07 -15.87
CA ARG A 571 -12.23 -8.60 -16.25
C ARG A 571 -12.58 -8.86 -17.71
N ALA A 572 -11.64 -8.62 -18.63
CA ALA A 572 -11.83 -8.93 -20.04
C ALA A 572 -12.05 -10.43 -20.26
N MET A 573 -11.32 -11.28 -19.53
CA MET A 573 -11.52 -12.73 -19.55
C MET A 573 -12.90 -13.10 -19.00
N ALA A 574 -13.31 -12.54 -17.86
CA ALA A 574 -14.64 -12.79 -17.26
C ALA A 574 -15.77 -12.43 -18.22
N PHE A 575 -15.66 -11.32 -18.96
CA PHE A 575 -16.63 -10.95 -19.98
C PHE A 575 -16.67 -11.90 -21.17
N THR A 576 -15.49 -12.37 -21.59
CA THR A 576 -15.38 -13.29 -22.73
C THR A 576 -15.97 -14.65 -22.39
N LEU A 577 -15.82 -15.08 -21.14
CA LEU A 577 -16.28 -16.36 -20.61
C LEU A 577 -17.68 -16.30 -19.98
N GLN A 578 -18.31 -15.12 -19.93
CA GLN A 578 -19.60 -14.96 -19.27
C GLN A 578 -20.67 -15.88 -19.88
N ASP A 579 -21.62 -16.28 -19.04
CA ASP A 579 -22.80 -16.97 -19.50
C ASP A 579 -23.73 -16.05 -20.31
N LEU A 580 -24.49 -16.66 -21.22
CA LEU A 580 -25.61 -15.99 -21.87
C LEU A 580 -26.92 -16.37 -21.18
N ILE A 581 -27.79 -15.40 -20.98
CA ILE A 581 -29.11 -15.59 -20.36
C ILE A 581 -30.22 -15.42 -21.38
N CYS A 582 -31.25 -16.26 -21.31
CA CYS A 582 -32.42 -16.08 -22.14
C CYS A 582 -33.23 -14.86 -21.67
N THR A 583 -33.57 -13.96 -22.59
CA THR A 583 -34.36 -12.76 -22.30
C THR A 583 -35.80 -13.03 -21.85
N ARG A 584 -36.33 -14.24 -22.09
CA ARG A 584 -37.71 -14.62 -21.76
C ARG A 584 -37.84 -15.45 -20.50
N CYS A 585 -37.03 -16.51 -20.37
CA CYS A 585 -37.11 -17.43 -19.23
C CYS A 585 -35.99 -17.25 -18.21
N HIS A 586 -35.04 -16.35 -18.46
CA HIS A 586 -33.88 -16.05 -17.61
C HIS A 586 -33.00 -17.27 -17.28
N GLN A 587 -33.12 -18.36 -18.06
CA GLN A 587 -32.25 -19.53 -17.92
C GLN A 587 -30.90 -19.28 -18.60
N VAL A 588 -29.85 -19.79 -17.98
CA VAL A 588 -28.48 -19.80 -18.53
C VAL A 588 -28.41 -20.73 -19.74
N LYS A 589 -27.74 -20.28 -20.79
CA LYS A 589 -27.46 -21.04 -22.00
C LYS A 589 -26.52 -22.21 -21.70
N ARG A 590 -26.97 -23.43 -21.98
CA ARG A 590 -26.20 -24.66 -21.70
C ARG A 590 -25.40 -25.18 -22.89
N GLU A 591 -25.88 -24.96 -24.11
CA GLU A 591 -25.28 -25.52 -25.32
C GLU A 591 -24.62 -24.44 -26.17
N ASN A 592 -23.35 -24.63 -26.54
CA ASN A 592 -22.56 -23.64 -27.28
C ASN A 592 -23.13 -23.29 -28.67
N LEU A 593 -23.70 -24.28 -29.37
CA LEU A 593 -24.19 -24.11 -30.75
C LEU A 593 -25.63 -23.60 -30.85
N SER A 594 -26.38 -23.62 -29.74
CA SER A 594 -27.77 -23.16 -29.74
C SER A 594 -27.82 -21.65 -30.00
N VAL A 595 -28.62 -21.23 -31.00
CA VAL A 595 -28.79 -19.80 -31.33
C VAL A 595 -29.97 -19.19 -30.57
N VAL A 596 -30.96 -20.02 -30.25
CA VAL A 596 -32.19 -19.65 -29.52
C VAL A 596 -32.41 -20.59 -28.34
N CYS A 597 -33.08 -20.09 -27.30
CA CYS A 597 -33.48 -20.90 -26.15
C CYS A 597 -34.60 -21.88 -26.53
N GLU A 598 -34.78 -22.96 -25.76
CA GLU A 598 -35.91 -23.89 -25.88
C GLU A 598 -37.28 -23.20 -25.79
N CYS A 599 -37.36 -22.07 -25.08
CA CYS A 599 -38.57 -21.25 -25.02
C CYS A 599 -38.77 -20.33 -26.24
N ALA A 600 -37.94 -20.45 -27.27
CA ALA A 600 -37.86 -19.56 -28.43
C ALA A 600 -37.60 -18.09 -28.04
N GLY A 601 -36.76 -17.87 -27.01
CA GLY A 601 -36.26 -16.56 -26.64
C GLY A 601 -34.81 -16.38 -27.06
N ASP A 602 -34.43 -15.16 -27.40
CA ASP A 602 -33.06 -14.80 -27.73
C ASP A 602 -32.18 -14.76 -26.48
N PHE A 603 -30.90 -15.06 -26.68
CA PHE A 603 -29.88 -14.97 -25.64
C PHE A 603 -29.25 -13.58 -25.61
N ALA A 604 -29.03 -13.06 -24.39
CA ALA A 604 -28.34 -11.81 -24.14
C ALA A 604 -27.13 -12.04 -23.22
N LEU A 605 -26.20 -11.09 -23.24
CA LEU A 605 -25.07 -11.06 -22.32
C LEU A 605 -25.58 -10.91 -20.88
N MET A 606 -25.00 -11.64 -19.93
CA MET A 606 -25.29 -11.47 -18.50
C MET A 606 -24.75 -10.13 -17.99
N VAL A 607 -23.54 -9.76 -18.43
CA VAL A 607 -22.90 -8.46 -18.20
C VAL A 607 -22.95 -7.66 -19.52
N PRO A 608 -23.69 -6.55 -19.57
CA PRO A 608 -23.76 -5.70 -20.75
C PRO A 608 -22.39 -5.16 -21.21
N LEU A 609 -22.21 -4.98 -22.51
CA LEU A 609 -21.00 -4.38 -23.09
C LEU A 609 -20.73 -2.95 -22.57
N THR A 610 -21.78 -2.22 -22.21
CA THR A 610 -21.70 -0.87 -21.65
C THR A 610 -20.89 -0.83 -20.35
N ASP A 611 -21.02 -1.85 -19.53
CA ASP A 611 -20.43 -1.87 -18.19
C ASP A 611 -18.92 -2.06 -18.25
N ILE A 612 -18.44 -2.76 -19.28
CA ILE A 612 -17.00 -2.92 -19.51
C ILE A 612 -16.40 -1.73 -20.21
N ASN A 613 -17.12 -1.13 -21.16
CA ASN A 613 -16.66 0.08 -21.82
C ASN A 613 -16.51 1.23 -20.81
N THR A 614 -17.43 1.39 -19.87
CA THR A 614 -17.32 2.40 -18.82
C THR A 614 -16.11 2.15 -17.91
N GLN A 615 -15.89 0.90 -17.49
CA GLN A 615 -14.72 0.52 -16.68
C GLN A 615 -13.38 0.74 -17.42
N LEU A 616 -13.28 0.32 -18.68
CA LEU A 616 -12.11 0.55 -19.53
C LEU A 616 -11.80 2.04 -19.66
N THR A 617 -12.83 2.86 -19.87
CA THR A 617 -12.69 4.31 -19.99
C THR A 617 -12.19 4.94 -18.69
N HIS A 618 -12.67 4.47 -17.54
CA HIS A 618 -12.18 4.92 -16.23
C HIS A 618 -10.69 4.58 -16.02
N ILE A 619 -10.27 3.35 -16.36
CA ILE A 619 -8.87 2.91 -16.26
C ILE A 619 -7.98 3.70 -17.23
N GLN A 620 -8.42 3.90 -18.47
CA GLN A 620 -7.66 4.67 -19.47
C GLN A 620 -7.36 6.10 -19.00
N LYS A 621 -8.34 6.77 -18.41
CA LYS A 621 -8.16 8.12 -17.84
C LYS A 621 -7.20 8.13 -16.65
N HIS A 622 -7.18 7.04 -15.89
CA HIS A 622 -6.26 6.88 -14.78
C HIS A 622 -4.80 6.79 -15.24
N CYS A 623 -4.52 5.96 -16.26
CA CYS A 623 -3.19 5.82 -16.87
C CYS A 623 -2.67 7.08 -17.57
N GLN A 624 -3.51 8.08 -17.86
CA GLN A 624 -3.05 9.35 -18.44
C GLN A 624 -2.51 10.34 -17.41
N ILE A 625 -2.71 10.07 -16.11
CA ILE A 625 -2.40 10.99 -15.01
C ILE A 625 -1.30 10.44 -14.09
N LEU A 626 -1.12 9.12 -14.06
CA LEU A 626 0.09 8.46 -13.55
C LEU A 626 1.20 8.48 -14.62
#